data_AF-A0ABD3UJF0-F1
#
_entry.id   AF-A0ABD3UJF0-F1
#
_cell.length_a   1.000
_cell.length_b   1.000
_cell.length_c   1.000
_cell.angle_alpha   90.00
_cell.angle_beta   90.00
_cell.angle_gamma   90.00
#
_symmetry.space_group_name_H-M   'P 1'
#
loop_
_entity.id
_entity.type
_entity.pdbx_description
1 polymer ?
#
loop_
_entity_poly.entity_id
_entity_poly.type
_entity_poly.pdbx_seq_one_letter_code
_entity_poly.pdbx_strand_id
1 'polypeptide(L)' 'MEAPYNSTLKWIKSLNLTLDDAWRQWIVDNKFAGFTQRYRQNGTYYGLSYESSLEYVRETFGLK' A
#
# COMPACT_ATOMS: atom_id res chain seq x y z
N MET A 1 -13.49 -13.47 -6.88
CA MET A 1 -14.31 -13.07 -5.72
C MET A 1 -13.64 -11.84 -5.12
N GLU A 2 -14.07 -10.68 -5.58
CA GLU A 2 -13.40 -9.41 -5.34
C GLU A 2 -13.94 -8.85 -4.02
N ALA A 3 -13.10 -8.72 -3.01
CA ALA A 3 -13.52 -8.05 -1.78
C ALA A 3 -13.89 -6.60 -2.13
N PRO A 4 -15.12 -6.12 -1.83
CA PRO A 4 -15.51 -4.76 -2.16
C PRO A 4 -14.55 -3.80 -1.47
N TYR A 5 -13.96 -2.88 -2.22
CA TYR A 5 -13.02 -1.87 -1.70
C TYR A 5 -13.56 -1.18 -0.43
N ASN A 6 -14.86 -0.87 -0.41
CA ASN A 6 -15.55 -0.29 0.73
C ASN A 6 -15.56 -1.20 1.98
N SER A 7 -15.68 -2.51 1.80
CA SER A 7 -15.67 -3.48 2.91
C SER A 7 -14.27 -3.56 3.52
N THR A 8 -13.24 -3.62 2.68
CA THR A 8 -11.84 -3.62 3.12
C THR A 8 -11.47 -2.32 3.82
N LEU A 9 -11.87 -1.16 3.26
CA LEU A 9 -11.69 0.14 3.90
C LEU A 9 -12.40 0.23 5.26
N LYS A 10 -13.62 -0.30 5.36
CA LYS A 10 -14.39 -0.27 6.60
C LYS A 10 -13.73 -1.14 7.67
N TRP A 11 -13.22 -2.31 7.29
CA TRP A 11 -12.44 -3.17 8.19
C TRP A 11 -11.15 -2.49 8.67
N ILE A 12 -10.38 -1.87 7.75
CA ILE A 12 -9.16 -1.12 8.11
C ILE A 12 -9.45 0.03 9.07
N LYS A 13 -10.55 0.76 8.83
CA LYS A 13 -11.00 1.84 9.75
C LYS A 13 -11.41 1.31 11.12
N SER A 14 -12.00 0.11 11.20
CA SER A 14 -12.35 -0.53 12.47
C SER A 14 -11.14 -0.97 13.30
N LEU A 15 -9.97 -1.17 12.68
CA LEU A 15 -8.74 -1.57 13.38
C LEU A 15 -8.11 -0.42 14.20
N ASN A 16 -8.68 0.80 14.13
CA ASN A 16 -8.23 2.00 14.84
C ASN A 16 -6.70 2.19 14.74
N LEU A 17 -6.16 1.93 13.54
CA LEU A 17 -4.74 2.05 13.26
C LEU A 17 -4.38 3.52 13.14
N THR A 18 -3.25 3.91 13.71
CA THR A 18 -2.72 5.27 13.53
C THR A 18 -2.21 5.39 12.10
N LEU A 19 -2.71 6.37 11.35
CA LEU A 19 -2.17 6.68 10.03
C LEU A 19 -0.78 7.30 10.24
N ASP A 20 0.26 6.55 9.88
CA ASP A 20 1.66 6.98 10.02
C ASP A 20 2.11 7.73 8.76
N ASP A 21 1.79 7.17 7.58
CA ASP A 21 1.86 7.86 6.31
C ASP A 21 0.56 7.76 5.54
N ALA A 22 0.05 8.94 5.16
CA ALA A 22 -1.08 9.07 4.25
C ALA A 22 -0.76 8.52 2.85
N TRP A 23 -1.82 8.33 2.06
CA TRP A 23 -1.74 7.90 0.66
C TRP A 23 -0.72 8.74 -0.12
N ARG A 24 0.41 8.12 -0.47
CA ARG A 24 1.49 8.77 -1.21
C ARG A 24 1.86 7.94 -2.43
N GLN A 25 2.05 8.63 -3.55
CA GLN A 25 2.59 8.04 -4.77
C GLN A 25 4.05 7.58 -4.54
N TRP A 26 4.34 6.35 -4.96
CA TRP A 26 5.70 5.85 -5.09
C TRP A 26 6.14 6.01 -6.54
N ILE A 27 7.16 6.84 -6.74
CA ILE A 27 7.85 7.02 -8.02
C ILE A 27 9.22 6.34 -7.92
N VAL A 28 9.52 5.49 -8.88
CA VAL A 28 10.84 4.85 -9.06
C VAL A 28 11.31 5.25 -10.45
N ASP A 29 12.57 5.62 -10.61
CA ASP A 29 13.15 5.88 -11.95
C ASP A 29 12.29 6.84 -12.82
N ASN A 30 11.77 7.91 -12.21
CA ASN A 30 10.86 8.87 -12.87
C ASN A 30 9.53 8.30 -13.42
N LYS A 31 9.19 7.05 -13.06
CA LYS A 31 7.96 6.36 -13.48
C LYS A 31 7.08 6.08 -12.26
N PHE A 32 5.77 6.16 -12.47
CA PHE A 32 4.78 5.88 -11.45
C PHE A 32 4.75 4.37 -11.16
N ALA A 33 5.18 3.96 -9.96
CA ALA A 33 5.24 2.56 -9.54
C ALA A 33 3.94 2.10 -8.85
N GLY A 34 3.27 3.02 -8.16
CA GLY A 34 2.04 2.73 -7.44
C GLY A 34 1.75 3.73 -6.33
N PHE A 35 0.81 3.38 -5.48
CA PHE A 35 0.47 4.12 -4.27
C PHE A 35 0.83 3.30 -3.03
N THR A 36 1.28 3.98 -1.98
CA THR A 36 1.57 3.35 -0.69
C THR A 36 0.83 4.10 0.41
N GLN A 37 0.40 3.36 1.42
CA GLN A 37 -0.17 3.89 2.64
C GLN A 37 0.39 3.10 3.82
N ARG A 38 0.88 3.79 4.85
CA ARG A 38 1.44 3.13 6.04
C ARG A 38 0.58 3.44 7.26
N TYR A 39 0.28 2.37 7.97
CA TYR A 39 -0.44 2.38 9.23
C TYR A 39 0.49 1.87 10.33
N ARG A 40 0.32 2.40 11.52
CA ARG A 40 1.07 2.00 12.71
C ARG A 40 0.10 1.61 13.81
N GLN A 41 0.38 0.49 14.46
CA GLN A 41 -0.35 0.06 15.65
C GLN A 41 0.62 -0.55 16.65
N ASN A 42 0.68 0.03 17.85
CA ASN A 42 1.45 -0.48 18.98
C ASN A 42 2.93 -0.82 18.67
N GLY A 43 3.57 -0.03 17.79
CA GLY A 43 4.97 -0.24 17.38
C GLY A 43 5.16 -1.14 16.14
N THR A 44 4.12 -1.79 15.65
CA THR A 44 4.13 -2.57 14.39
C THR A 44 3.67 -1.71 13.22
N TYR A 45 4.37 -1.82 12.08
CA TYR A 45 4.06 -1.10 10.84
C TYR A 45 3.32 -2.02 9.87
N TYR A 46 2.18 -1.55 9.37
CA TYR A 46 1.35 -2.20 8.36
C TYR A 46 1.35 -1.34 7.10
N GLY A 47 1.90 -1.87 6.00
CA GLY A 47 1.90 -1.20 4.70
C GLY A 47 0.81 -1.76 3.81
N LEU A 48 0.02 -0.89 3.19
CA LEU A 48 -0.80 -1.23 2.03
C LEU A 48 -0.16 -0.58 0.81
N SER A 49 0.19 -1.40 -0.17
CA SER A 49 0.69 -0.94 -1.47
C SER A 49 -0.30 -1.34 -2.55
N TYR A 50 -0.64 -0.38 -3.42
CA TYR A 50 -1.39 -0.61 -4.63
C TYR A 50 -0.47 -0.39 -5.83
N GLU A 51 -0.32 -1.40 -6.66
CA GLU A 51 0.60 -1.40 -7.79
C GLU A 51 -0.15 -1.16 -9.10
N SER A 52 0.43 -0.35 -9.99
CA SER A 52 -0.11 -0.15 -11.34
C SER A 52 0.31 -1.24 -12.33
N SER A 53 1.44 -1.93 -12.09
CA SER A 53 1.85 -3.10 -12.89
C SER A 53 2.89 -3.96 -12.16
N LEU A 54 2.57 -5.26 -11.96
CA LEU A 54 3.40 -6.24 -11.22
C LEU A 54 4.78 -6.48 -11.84
N GLU A 55 4.93 -6.25 -13.14
CA GLU A 55 6.19 -6.49 -13.86
C GLU A 55 7.26 -5.45 -13.47
N TYR A 56 6.83 -4.20 -13.25
CA TYR A 56 7.71 -3.08 -12.93
C TYR A 56 8.32 -3.17 -11.52
N VAL A 57 7.57 -3.70 -10.56
CA VAL A 57 8.06 -3.92 -9.20
C VAL A 57 9.05 -5.08 -9.13
N ARG A 58 8.86 -6.14 -9.92
CA ARG A 58 9.85 -7.23 -10.00
C ARG A 58 11.20 -6.73 -10.50
N GLU A 59 11.20 -5.88 -11.53
CA GLU A 59 12.42 -5.22 -12.04
C GLU A 59 13.03 -4.25 -11.03
N THR A 60 12.20 -3.43 -10.37
CA THR A 60 12.67 -2.41 -9.40
C THR A 60 13.34 -3.02 -8.17
N PHE A 61 12.77 -4.09 -7.61
CA PHE A 61 13.26 -4.70 -6.38
C PHE A 61 14.21 -5.88 -6.64
N GLY A 62 14.52 -6.16 -7.90
CA GLY A 62 15.35 -7.31 -8.29
C GLY A 62 14.77 -8.64 -7.84
N LEU A 63 13.44 -8.70 -7.63
CA LEU A 63 12.74 -9.90 -7.20
C LEU A 63 12.45 -10.74 -8.46
N LYS A 64 13.38 -11.65 -8.75
CA LYS A 64 13.27 -12.61 -9.85
C LYS A 64 12.20 -13.65 -9.59
#